data_AF-A0A2S5DKR4-F1
#
_entry.id   AF-A0A2S5DKR4-F1
#
_cell.length_a   1.000
_cell.length_b   1.000
_cell.length_c   1.000
_cell.angle_alpha   90.00
_cell.angle_beta   90.00
_cell.angle_gamma   90.00
#
_symmetry.space_group_name_H-M   'P 1'
#
loop_
_entity.id
_entity.type
_entity.pdbx_description
1 polymer ?
#
loop_
_entity_poly.entity_id
_entity_poly.type
_entity_poly.pdbx_seq_one_letter_code
_entity_poly.pdbx_strand_id
1 'polypeptide(L)'
;MNLLPLLRNLLFALLALAILLWCYGSWQNRPELVNAAVWLGDGLAMAGAYLVPTATALLVKSPRLKTVALLNVLGGWLILPWLLAMGLALKRDDLA
;
A
#
# COMPACT_ATOMS: atom_id res chain seq x y z
N MET A 1 18.94 -16.30 -4.71
CA MET A 1 17.69 -16.10 -5.48
C MET A 1 17.24 -14.67 -5.28
N ASN A 2 16.96 -13.92 -6.35
CA ASN A 2 16.48 -12.55 -6.24
C ASN A 2 14.99 -12.54 -5.85
N LEU A 3 14.68 -12.11 -4.64
CA LEU A 3 13.32 -12.07 -4.09
C LEU A 3 12.42 -11.04 -4.81
N LEU A 4 13.01 -9.94 -5.28
CA LEU A 4 12.29 -8.84 -5.92
C LEU A 4 11.47 -9.25 -7.17
N PRO A 5 12.05 -9.93 -8.19
CA PRO A 5 11.28 -10.37 -9.37
C PRO A 5 10.20 -11.40 -9.02
N LEU A 6 10.44 -12.26 -8.02
CA LEU A 6 9.47 -13.25 -7.57
C LEU A 6 8.26 -12.58 -6.92
N LEU A 7 8.50 -11.58 -6.06
CA LEU A 7 7.45 -10.81 -5.39
C LEU A 7 6.64 -9.98 -6.39
N ARG A 8 7.31 -9.38 -7.39
CA ARG A 8 6.65 -8.68 -8.50
C ARG A 8 5.72 -9.62 -9.29
N ASN A 9 6.21 -10.78 -9.69
CA ASN A 9 5.41 -11.74 -10.46
C ASN A 9 4.22 -12.26 -9.65
N LEU A 10 4.41 -12.51 -8.35
CA LEU A 10 3.33 -12.89 -7.44
C LEU A 10 2.25 -11.82 -7.34
N LEU A 11 2.62 -10.54 -7.19
CA LEU A 11 1.66 -9.42 -7.16
C LEU A 11 0.85 -9.33 -8.45
N PHE A 12 1.49 -9.45 -9.61
CA PHE A 12 0.78 -9.46 -10.89
C PHE A 12 -0.13 -10.67 -11.06
N ALA A 13 0.30 -11.85 -10.61
CA ALA A 13 -0.52 -13.06 -10.64
C ALA A 13 -1.76 -12.92 -9.75
N LEU A 14 -1.61 -12.37 -8.54
CA LEU A 14 -2.71 -12.11 -7.61
C LEU A 14 -3.68 -11.07 -8.18
N LEU A 15 -3.18 -10.00 -8.79
CA LEU A 15 -4.02 -8.99 -9.44
C LEU A 15 -4.80 -9.59 -10.62
N ALA A 16 -4.14 -10.37 -11.47
CA ALA A 16 -4.79 -11.06 -12.57
C ALA A 16 -5.87 -12.04 -12.06
N LEU A 17 -5.58 -12.77 -10.98
CA LEU A 17 -6.53 -13.66 -10.35
C LEU A 17 -7.77 -12.93 -9.81
N ALA A 18 -7.60 -11.78 -9.14
CA ALA A 18 -8.73 -10.95 -8.69
C ALA A 18 -9.62 -10.56 -9.87
N ILE A 19 -9.04 -10.07 -10.96
CA ILE A 19 -9.78 -9.66 -12.16
C ILE A 19 -10.52 -10.85 -12.79
N LEU A 20 -9.85 -11.99 -12.94
CA LEU A 20 -10.45 -13.19 -13.52
C LEU A 20 -11.60 -13.72 -12.67
N LEU A 21 -11.44 -13.76 -11.35
CA LEU A 21 -12.50 -14.18 -10.42
C LEU A 21 -13.69 -13.22 -10.48
N TRP A 22 -13.45 -11.92 -10.56
CA TRP A 22 -14.51 -10.92 -10.68
C TRP A 22 -15.27 -11.06 -12.00
N CYS A 23 -14.56 -11.12 -13.13
CA CYS A 23 -15.16 -11.27 -14.46
C CYS A 23 -15.97 -12.57 -14.58
N TYR A 24 -15.38 -13.70 -14.18
CA TYR A 24 -16.05 -15.00 -14.26
C TYR A 24 -17.23 -15.10 -13.27
N GLY A 25 -17.06 -14.62 -12.04
CA GLY A 25 -18.11 -14.57 -11.03
C GLY A 25 -19.29 -13.72 -11.49
N SER A 26 -19.02 -12.55 -12.08
CA SER A 26 -20.05 -11.65 -12.60
C SER A 26 -20.78 -12.27 -13.79
N TRP A 27 -20.06 -12.91 -14.72
CA TRP A 27 -20.65 -13.59 -15.88
C TRP A 27 -21.57 -14.75 -15.47
N GLN A 28 -21.16 -15.54 -14.47
CA GLN A 28 -21.89 -16.72 -14.01
C GLN A 28 -22.90 -16.44 -12.89
N ASN A 29 -23.11 -15.17 -12.50
CA ASN A 29 -23.91 -14.79 -11.34
C ASN A 29 -23.53 -15.54 -10.05
N ARG A 30 -22.23 -15.70 -9.81
CA ARG A 30 -21.65 -16.36 -8.63
C ARG A 30 -21.09 -15.32 -7.66
N PRO A 31 -21.90 -14.81 -6.72
CA PRO A 31 -21.49 -13.73 -5.82
C PRO A 31 -20.30 -14.11 -4.93
N GLU A 32 -20.11 -15.39 -4.60
CA GLU A 32 -18.98 -15.87 -3.83
C GLU A 32 -17.63 -15.59 -4.51
N LEU A 33 -17.55 -15.71 -5.84
CA LEU A 33 -16.33 -15.46 -6.60
C LEU A 33 -16.06 -13.96 -6.73
N VAL A 34 -17.12 -13.17 -6.90
CA VAL A 34 -17.05 -11.70 -6.92
C VAL A 34 -16.57 -11.18 -5.57
N ASN A 35 -17.12 -11.69 -4.46
CA ASN A 35 -16.70 -11.32 -3.11
C ASN A 35 -15.23 -11.71 -2.87
N ALA A 36 -14.82 -12.93 -3.24
CA ALA A 36 -13.42 -13.34 -3.12
C ALA A 36 -12.48 -12.41 -3.92
N ALA A 37 -12.88 -12.00 -5.13
CA ALA A 37 -12.13 -11.05 -5.93
C ALA A 37 -11.99 -9.68 -5.28
N VAL A 38 -13.09 -9.15 -4.72
CA VAL A 38 -13.10 -7.86 -4.00
C VAL A 38 -12.18 -7.92 -2.79
N TRP A 39 -12.29 -8.94 -1.95
CA TRP A 39 -11.43 -9.11 -0.78
C TRP A 39 -9.95 -9.21 -1.15
N LEU A 40 -9.64 -9.92 -2.24
CA LEU A 40 -8.28 -10.06 -2.73
C LEU A 40 -7.75 -8.73 -3.29
N GLY A 41 -8.58 -7.97 -4.01
CA GLY A 41 -8.28 -6.63 -4.48
C GLY A 41 -8.04 -5.63 -3.33
N ASP A 42 -8.91 -5.62 -2.33
CA ASP A 42 -8.79 -4.79 -1.14
C ASP A 42 -7.52 -5.12 -0.36
N GLY A 43 -7.22 -6.41 -0.19
CA GLY A 43 -5.98 -6.86 0.44
C GLY A 43 -4.73 -6.36 -0.30
N LEU A 44 -4.72 -6.42 -1.64
CA LEU A 44 -3.62 -5.90 -2.46
C LEU A 44 -3.49 -4.37 -2.34
N ALA A 45 -4.60 -3.65 -2.37
CA ALA A 45 -4.62 -2.19 -2.24
C ALA A 45 -4.12 -1.75 -0.86
N MET A 46 -4.60 -2.38 0.20
CA MET A 46 -4.15 -2.14 1.58
C MET A 46 -2.67 -2.49 1.74
N ALA A 47 -2.24 -3.65 1.26
CA ALA A 47 -0.82 -4.03 1.31
C ALA A 47 0.08 -2.98 0.63
N GLY A 48 -0.31 -2.47 -0.54
CA GLY A 48 0.41 -1.38 -1.22
C GLY A 48 0.43 -0.09 -0.40
N ALA A 49 -0.73 0.31 0.14
CA ALA A 49 -0.86 1.51 0.97
C ALA A 49 0.03 1.49 2.22
N TYR A 50 0.31 0.31 2.79
CA TYR A 50 1.19 0.18 3.95
C TYR A 50 2.66 -0.09 3.59
N LEU A 51 2.94 -0.86 2.55
CA LEU A 51 4.30 -1.21 2.14
C LEU A 51 5.05 -0.03 1.53
N VAL A 52 4.39 0.83 0.74
CA VAL A 52 5.05 1.96 0.07
C VAL A 52 5.58 2.99 1.08
N PRO A 53 4.81 3.47 2.07
CA PRO A 53 5.33 4.37 3.10
C PRO A 53 6.43 3.72 3.95
N THR A 54 6.29 2.42 4.27
CA THR A 54 7.29 1.69 5.05
C THR A 54 8.62 1.56 4.30
N ALA A 55 8.58 1.19 3.02
CA ALA A 55 9.76 1.15 2.16
C ALA A 55 10.37 2.54 2.00
N THR A 56 9.55 3.56 1.81
CA THR A 56 10.01 4.96 1.71
C THR A 56 10.71 5.40 3.00
N ALA A 57 10.15 5.09 4.17
CA ALA A 57 10.75 5.38 5.48
C ALA A 57 12.12 4.73 5.67
N LEU A 58 12.31 3.50 5.18
CA LEU A 58 13.58 2.78 5.24
C LEU A 58 14.67 3.41 4.35
N LEU A 59 14.29 4.08 3.27
CA LEU A 59 15.22 4.71 2.32
C LEU A 59 15.66 6.12 2.74
N VAL A 60 14.98 6.74 3.71
CA VAL A 60 15.33 8.05 4.22
C VAL A 60 16.59 8.00 5.09
N LYS A 61 17.61 8.78 4.71
CA LYS A 61 18.90 8.89 5.44
C LYS A 61 18.90 9.96 6.54
N SER A 62 18.06 10.99 6.43
CA SER A 62 17.99 12.07 7.41
C SER A 62 17.28 11.61 8.70
N PRO A 63 17.87 11.78 9.89
CA PRO A 63 17.26 11.37 11.16
C PRO A 63 15.87 11.99 11.41
N ARG A 64 15.71 13.28 11.07
CA ARG A 64 14.42 13.99 11.20
C ARG A 64 13.35 13.41 10.28
N LEU A 65 13.67 13.24 9.00
CA LEU A 65 12.71 12.70 8.02
C LEU A 65 12.37 11.24 8.32
N LYS A 66 13.29 10.48 8.93
CA LYS A 66 13.03 9.10 9.37
C LYS A 66 12.02 9.06 10.51
N THR A 67 12.08 9.99 11.46
CA THR A 67 11.06 10.15 12.51
C THR A 67 9.70 10.53 11.92
N VAL A 68 9.65 11.48 10.98
CA VAL A 68 8.40 11.85 10.29
C VAL A 68 7.83 10.67 9.50
N ALA A 69 8.68 9.89 8.83
CA ALA A 69 8.25 8.72 8.09
C ALA A 69 7.75 7.58 9.01
N LEU A 70 8.41 7.35 10.16
CA LEU A 70 7.94 6.42 11.19
C LEU A 70 6.60 6.85 11.78
N LEU A 71 6.43 8.14 12.08
CA LEU A 71 5.16 8.70 12.53
C LEU A 71 4.07 8.59 11.45
N ASN A 72 4.42 8.67 10.16
CA ASN A 72 3.51 8.42 9.05
C ASN A 72 3.18 6.93 8.85
N VAL A 73 4.10 6.02 9.15
CA VAL A 73 3.83 4.57 9.06
C VAL A 73 2.96 4.14 10.25
N LEU A 74 3.30 4.58 11.46
CA LEU A 74 2.48 4.37 12.66
C LEU A 74 1.16 5.15 12.58
N GLY A 75 1.19 6.31 11.93
CA GLY A 75 0.05 7.17 11.72
C GLY A 75 -0.82 6.76 10.54
N GLY A 76 -0.30 6.03 9.56
CA GLY A 76 -1.11 5.44 8.49
C GLY A 76 -2.11 4.40 9.03
N TRP A 77 -1.89 3.89 10.25
CA TRP A 77 -2.87 3.08 10.99
C TRP A 77 -4.03 3.91 11.60
N LEU A 78 -3.87 5.24 11.70
CA LEU A 78 -4.83 6.18 12.29
C LEU A 78 -4.85 7.46 11.43
N ILE A 79 -5.84 7.65 10.57
CA ILE A 79 -5.96 8.77 9.60
C ILE A 79 -5.49 10.17 10.13
N LEU A 80 -5.66 10.44 11.43
CA LEU A 80 -5.24 11.68 12.11
C LEU A 80 -3.72 11.95 12.10
N PRO A 81 -2.82 11.11 12.66
CA PRO A 81 -1.37 11.32 12.56
C PRO A 81 -0.81 11.40 11.14
N TRP A 82 -1.44 10.78 10.13
CA TRP A 82 -1.07 10.98 8.72
C TRP A 82 -1.27 12.44 8.25
N LEU A 83 -2.43 13.05 8.55
CA LEU A 83 -2.69 14.46 8.23
C LEU A 83 -1.71 15.40 8.93
N LEU A 84 -1.38 15.13 10.20
CA LEU A 84 -0.44 15.94 10.98
C LEU A 84 0.99 15.88 10.43
N ALA A 85 1.47 14.69 10.08
CA ALA A 85 2.79 14.52 9.50
C ALA A 85 2.90 15.11 8.09
N MET A 86 1.83 15.08 7.30
CA MET A 86 1.79 15.77 6.00
C MET A 86 1.81 17.29 6.16
N GLY A 87 1.12 17.83 7.17
CA GLY A 87 1.21 19.25 7.54
C GLY A 87 2.62 19.66 8.00
N LEU A 88 3.31 18.80 8.75
CA LEU A 88 4.70 19.05 9.18
C LEU A 88 5.70 18.96 8.02
N ALA A 89 5.48 18.05 7.07
CA ALA A 89 6.34 17.92 5.87
C ALA A 89 6.19 19.10 4.89
N LEU A 90 5.05 19.78 4.90
CA LEU A 90 4.79 20.96 4.06
C LEU A 90 5.43 22.25 4.59
N LYS A 91 5.91 22.26 5.85
CA LYS A 91 6.56 23.43 6.43
C LYS A 91 8.00 23.57 5.89
N ARG A 92 8.10 24.24 4.74
CA ARG A 92 9.34 24.55 4.00
C ARG A 92 10.17 25.65 4.68
N ASP A 93 10.72 25.38 5.86
CA ASP A 93 11.69 26.29 6.47
C ASP A 93 13.15 25.86 6.16
N ASP A 94 13.38 24.66 5.62
CA ASP A 94 14.73 24.09 5.37
C ASP A 94 15.17 24.12 3.88
N LEU A 95 14.47 24.85 3.01
CA LEU A 95 14.78 24.99 1.57
C LEU A 95 15.02 26.44 1.11
N ALA A 96 15.42 27.33 2.02
CA ALA A 96 15.90 28.68 1.74
C ALA A 96 17.32 28.88 2.29
#